data_AF-A0A1B7WDJ8-F1
#
_entry.id   AF-A0A1B7WDJ8-F1
#
_cell.length_a   1.000
_cell.length_b   1.000
_cell.length_c   1.000
_cell.angle_alpha   90.00
_cell.angle_beta   90.00
_cell.angle_gamma   90.00
#
_symmetry.space_group_name_H-M   'P 1'
#
loop_
_entity.id
_entity.type
_entity.pdbx_description
1 polymer ?
#
loop_
_entity_poly.entity_id
_entity_poly.type
_entity_poly.pdbx_seq_one_letter_code
_entity_poly.pdbx_strand_id
1 'polypeptide(L)'
;MSSPLQKIDTINSSLTELESQINSFEQAVLKFIEEGKMNSGNLESSINSMSTKEINRKLHTTPIAIIGMASLMPQSRTLRDYWQNIVNKIDCITDVPSTHWSVEDYYDPNPRTAEDKTYCKRGGFIPEVDFNPMEFGIPPSILEVTDVSQLLSLVVAKETMEDAGYSDSREFSRENIGVILGVAMGKQLGMPLTARLEYPVWEKVLKSSGVSDEDTKKIVDKIKSAYVKWDENAFPGMLANVVAGRIANRLNFGGTNCVVDAACASSFGALKMAISELVEHRS
;
A
#
# COMPACT_ATOMS: atom_id res chain seq x y z
N MET A 1 -62.30 -36.17 -16.36
CA MET A 1 -61.36 -36.52 -15.27
C MET A 1 -60.25 -37.37 -15.87
N SER A 2 -59.07 -36.81 -16.11
CA SER A 2 -57.94 -37.52 -16.74
C SER A 2 -57.39 -38.60 -15.80
N SER A 3 -57.09 -39.79 -16.33
CA SER A 3 -56.71 -40.96 -15.51
C SER A 3 -55.34 -40.75 -14.82
N PRO A 4 -55.09 -41.36 -13.64
CA PRO A 4 -53.83 -41.21 -12.90
C PRO A 4 -52.58 -41.59 -13.71
N LEU A 5 -52.70 -42.57 -14.63
CA LEU A 5 -51.62 -43.02 -15.51
C LEU A 5 -51.21 -41.94 -16.52
N GLN A 6 -52.18 -41.21 -17.09
CA GLN A 6 -51.92 -40.16 -18.07
C GLN A 6 -51.15 -38.96 -17.46
N LYS A 7 -51.34 -38.70 -16.16
CA LYS A 7 -50.59 -37.64 -15.46
C LYS A 7 -49.15 -38.05 -15.17
N ILE A 8 -48.90 -39.32 -14.88
CA ILE A 8 -47.54 -39.85 -14.62
C ILE A 8 -46.71 -39.82 -15.90
N ASP A 9 -47.27 -40.24 -17.03
CA ASP A 9 -46.57 -40.20 -18.32
C ASP A 9 -46.24 -38.75 -18.76
N THR A 10 -47.15 -37.80 -18.49
CA THR A 10 -46.90 -36.38 -18.77
C THR A 10 -45.76 -35.82 -17.91
N ILE A 11 -45.70 -36.18 -16.62
CA ILE A 11 -44.62 -35.74 -15.71
C ILE A 11 -43.28 -36.34 -16.13
N ASN A 12 -43.23 -37.62 -16.50
CA ASN A 12 -42.00 -38.27 -16.94
C ASN A 12 -41.49 -37.68 -18.26
N SER A 13 -42.39 -37.34 -19.19
CA SER A 13 -42.03 -36.63 -20.43
C SER A 13 -41.44 -35.25 -20.12
N SER A 14 -42.06 -34.47 -19.23
CA SER A 14 -41.54 -33.15 -18.85
C SER A 14 -40.21 -33.23 -18.10
N LEU A 15 -39.99 -34.24 -17.26
CA LEU A 15 -38.72 -34.48 -16.57
C LEU A 15 -37.60 -34.82 -17.56
N THR A 16 -37.88 -35.69 -18.52
CA THR A 16 -36.91 -36.06 -19.56
C THR A 16 -36.51 -34.86 -20.42
N GLU A 17 -37.48 -33.99 -20.73
CA GLU A 17 -37.23 -32.76 -21.48
C GLU A 17 -36.43 -31.73 -20.67
N LEU A 18 -36.70 -31.64 -19.36
CA LEU A 18 -35.93 -30.79 -18.44
C LEU A 18 -34.47 -31.26 -18.31
N GLU A 19 -34.25 -32.58 -18.17
CA GLU A 19 -32.91 -33.17 -18.10
C GLU A 19 -32.12 -32.93 -19.39
N SER A 20 -32.78 -33.03 -20.55
CA SER A 20 -32.17 -32.71 -21.84
C SER A 20 -31.76 -31.24 -21.94
N GLN A 21 -32.61 -30.32 -21.47
CA GLN A 21 -32.32 -28.88 -21.45
C GLN A 21 -31.16 -28.54 -20.50
N ILE A 22 -31.10 -29.16 -19.32
CA ILE A 22 -30.02 -28.97 -18.35
C ILE A 22 -28.69 -29.47 -18.95
N ASN A 23 -28.66 -30.67 -19.54
CA ASN A 23 -27.46 -31.20 -20.18
C ASN A 23 -26.99 -30.32 -21.35
N SER A 24 -27.92 -29.80 -22.15
CA SER A 24 -27.59 -28.86 -23.24
C SER A 24 -26.96 -27.57 -22.71
N PHE A 25 -27.50 -27.02 -21.62
CA PHE A 25 -26.96 -25.84 -20.96
C PHE A 25 -25.57 -26.07 -20.36
N GLU A 26 -25.37 -27.19 -19.66
CA GLU A 26 -24.06 -27.55 -19.09
C GLU A 26 -22.99 -27.68 -20.17
N GLN A 27 -23.31 -28.32 -21.30
CA GLN A 27 -22.39 -28.43 -22.44
C GLN A 27 -22.08 -27.07 -23.08
N ALA A 28 -23.08 -26.19 -23.19
CA ALA A 28 -22.86 -24.83 -23.69
C ALA A 28 -21.97 -24.00 -22.76
N VAL A 29 -22.15 -24.12 -21.44
CA VAL A 29 -21.34 -23.43 -20.43
C VAL A 29 -19.91 -23.98 -20.42
N LEU A 30 -19.72 -25.29 -20.48
CA LEU A 30 -18.39 -25.91 -20.56
C LEU A 30 -17.63 -25.46 -21.81
N LYS A 31 -18.31 -25.44 -22.96
CA LYS A 31 -17.73 -24.94 -24.21
C LYS A 31 -17.35 -23.46 -24.12
N PHE A 32 -18.18 -22.62 -23.51
CA PHE A 32 -17.88 -21.20 -23.31
C PHE A 32 -16.70 -20.99 -22.35
N ILE A 33 -16.56 -21.83 -21.32
CA ILE A 33 -15.42 -21.80 -20.39
C ILE A 33 -14.12 -22.24 -21.09
N GLU A 34 -14.17 -23.28 -21.94
CA GLU A 34 -13.02 -23.74 -22.71
C GLU A 34 -12.58 -22.72 -23.77
N GLU A 35 -13.53 -22.14 -24.52
CA GLU A 35 -13.27 -21.06 -25.48
C GLU A 35 -12.73 -19.79 -24.78
N GLY A 36 -13.28 -19.46 -23.61
CA GLY A 36 -12.80 -18.38 -22.76
C GLY A 36 -11.38 -18.59 -22.22
N LYS A 37 -11.04 -19.81 -21.79
CA LYS A 37 -9.69 -20.19 -21.34
C LYS A 37 -8.66 -20.22 -22.47
N MET A 38 -9.03 -20.66 -23.68
CA MET A 38 -8.13 -20.66 -24.84
C MET A 38 -7.84 -19.25 -25.37
N ASN A 39 -8.82 -18.34 -25.33
CA ASN A 39 -8.62 -16.96 -25.79
C ASN A 39 -7.94 -16.05 -24.76
N SER A 40 -8.20 -16.22 -23.45
CA SER A 40 -7.52 -15.43 -22.41
C SER A 40 -6.10 -15.92 -22.12
N GLY A 41 -5.90 -17.23 -22.00
CA GLY A 41 -4.61 -17.84 -21.65
C GLY A 41 -3.54 -17.65 -22.72
N ASN A 42 -3.89 -17.69 -24.01
CA ASN A 42 -2.91 -17.50 -25.10
C ASN A 42 -2.60 -16.03 -25.38
N LEU A 43 -3.57 -15.12 -25.23
CA LEU A 43 -3.34 -13.69 -25.47
C LEU A 43 -2.59 -13.04 -24.30
N GLU A 44 -2.95 -13.33 -23.05
CA GLU A 44 -2.24 -12.80 -21.88
C GLU A 44 -0.83 -13.36 -21.74
N SER A 45 -0.63 -14.67 -21.99
CA SER A 45 0.72 -15.27 -21.96
C SER A 45 1.60 -14.79 -23.12
N SER A 46 1.03 -14.60 -24.32
CA SER A 46 1.76 -14.07 -25.47
C SER A 46 2.10 -12.59 -25.28
N ILE A 47 1.16 -11.75 -24.82
CA ILE A 47 1.40 -10.32 -24.55
C ILE A 47 2.42 -10.13 -23.40
N ASN A 48 2.30 -10.89 -22.30
CA ASN A 48 3.30 -10.82 -21.22
C ASN A 48 4.67 -11.36 -21.65
N SER A 49 4.73 -12.43 -22.44
CA SER A 49 6.01 -12.98 -22.90
C SER A 49 6.69 -12.07 -23.94
N MET A 50 5.92 -11.37 -24.79
CA MET A 50 6.45 -10.44 -25.78
C MET A 50 6.96 -9.16 -25.12
N SER A 51 6.19 -8.58 -24.18
CA SER A 51 6.62 -7.42 -23.37
C SER A 51 7.87 -7.74 -22.53
N THR A 52 7.93 -8.93 -21.92
CA THR A 52 9.09 -9.36 -21.13
C THR A 52 10.32 -9.61 -22.00
N LYS A 53 10.16 -10.20 -23.19
CA LYS A 53 11.28 -10.38 -24.15
C LYS A 53 11.80 -9.06 -24.70
N GLU A 54 10.92 -8.09 -24.96
CA GLU A 54 11.32 -6.76 -25.44
C GLU A 54 12.05 -5.97 -24.35
N ILE A 55 11.58 -6.00 -23.10
CA ILE A 55 12.28 -5.39 -21.96
C ILE A 55 13.67 -6.02 -21.80
N ASN A 56 13.77 -7.36 -21.81
CA ASN A 56 15.07 -8.04 -21.72
C ASN A 56 16.00 -7.67 -22.89
N ARG A 57 15.49 -7.57 -24.12
CA ARG A 57 16.29 -7.14 -25.28
C ARG A 57 16.77 -5.69 -25.14
N LYS A 58 15.91 -4.77 -24.66
CA LYS A 58 16.29 -3.37 -24.43
C LYS A 58 17.28 -3.22 -23.26
N LEU A 59 17.15 -4.00 -22.19
CA LEU A 59 18.12 -4.02 -21.08
C LEU A 59 19.49 -4.57 -21.51
N HIS A 60 19.52 -5.52 -22.45
CA HIS A 60 20.77 -5.97 -23.06
C HIS A 60 21.48 -4.87 -23.86
N THR A 61 20.74 -3.93 -24.44
CA THR A 61 21.31 -2.81 -25.21
C THR A 61 21.53 -1.54 -24.39
N THR A 62 20.76 -1.36 -23.30
CA THR A 62 20.81 -0.20 -22.40
C THR A 62 20.81 -0.70 -20.96
N PRO A 63 21.96 -1.15 -20.43
CA PRO A 63 22.06 -1.57 -19.04
C PRO A 63 21.80 -0.39 -18.09
N ILE A 64 21.05 -0.64 -17.02
CA ILE A 64 20.74 0.36 -15.99
C ILE A 64 21.69 0.18 -14.82
N ALA A 65 22.42 1.24 -14.47
CA ALA A 65 23.34 1.24 -13.34
C ALA A 65 22.62 1.69 -12.07
N ILE A 66 22.82 0.95 -10.98
CA ILE A 66 22.51 1.41 -9.62
C ILE A 66 23.75 2.14 -9.12
N ILE A 67 23.67 3.46 -8.99
CA ILE A 67 24.83 4.32 -8.68
C ILE A 67 24.83 4.86 -7.25
N GLY A 68 23.73 4.73 -6.52
CA GLY A 68 23.65 5.07 -5.10
C GLY A 68 22.46 4.39 -4.43
N MET A 69 22.55 4.17 -3.13
CA MET A 69 21.55 3.49 -2.31
C MET A 69 21.52 4.06 -0.89
N ALA A 70 20.35 4.12 -0.29
CA ALA A 70 20.18 4.31 1.15
C ALA A 70 19.08 3.39 1.68
N SER A 71 19.09 3.12 2.98
CA SER A 71 18.07 2.30 3.62
C SER A 71 17.86 2.69 5.07
N LEU A 72 16.59 2.68 5.48
CA LEU A 72 16.17 2.79 6.87
C LEU A 72 15.37 1.54 7.21
N MET A 73 15.94 0.68 8.07
CA MET A 73 15.44 -0.68 8.32
C MET A 73 15.39 -0.96 9.83
N PRO A 74 14.70 -2.02 10.27
CA PRO A 74 14.68 -2.40 11.68
C PRO A 74 16.10 -2.55 12.26
N GLN A 75 16.34 -1.93 13.42
CA GLN A 75 17.65 -1.87 14.08
C GLN A 75 18.80 -1.37 13.19
N SER A 76 18.50 -0.53 12.19
CA SER A 76 19.49 -0.05 11.22
C SER A 76 19.12 1.32 10.67
N ARG A 77 19.84 2.36 11.11
CA ARG A 77 19.62 3.75 10.63
C ARG A 77 20.21 3.98 9.23
N THR A 78 21.27 3.27 8.87
CA THR A 78 21.98 3.48 7.60
C THR A 78 22.09 2.20 6.77
N LEU A 79 22.41 2.34 5.48
CA LEU A 79 22.69 1.20 4.59
C LEU A 79 23.85 0.33 5.10
N ARG A 80 24.87 0.95 5.70
CA ARG A 80 26.02 0.24 6.24
C ARG A 80 25.65 -0.62 7.45
N ASP A 81 24.82 -0.09 8.35
CA ASP A 81 24.32 -0.84 9.51
C ASP A 81 23.48 -2.03 9.04
N TYR A 82 22.65 -1.81 8.01
CA TYR A 82 21.78 -2.85 7.46
C TYR A 82 22.62 -3.99 6.86
N TRP A 83 23.63 -3.64 6.07
CA TRP A 83 24.57 -4.61 5.52
C TRP A 83 25.30 -5.40 6.62
N GLN A 84 25.73 -4.72 7.68
CA GLN A 84 26.39 -5.37 8.82
C GLN A 84 25.47 -6.35 9.53
N ASN A 85 24.18 -6.01 9.70
CA ASN A 85 23.17 -6.89 10.28
C ASN A 85 22.97 -8.15 9.42
N ILE A 86 22.93 -8.01 8.09
CA ILE A 86 22.83 -9.14 7.16
C ILE A 86 24.05 -10.06 7.29
N VAL A 87 25.25 -9.51 7.19
CA VAL A 87 26.51 -10.29 7.27
C VAL A 87 26.62 -11.05 8.59
N ASN A 88 26.21 -10.40 9.68
CA ASN A 88 26.23 -10.98 11.03
C ASN A 88 25.00 -11.84 11.35
N LYS A 89 24.02 -11.96 10.45
CA LYS A 89 22.76 -12.71 10.64
C LYS A 89 21.98 -12.28 11.88
N ILE A 90 21.91 -10.96 12.12
CA ILE A 90 21.21 -10.40 13.28
C ILE A 90 19.70 -10.48 13.06
N ASP A 91 18.98 -11.12 14.00
CA ASP A 91 17.52 -11.06 14.07
C ASP A 91 17.10 -9.69 14.60
N CYS A 92 16.54 -8.87 13.71
CA CYS A 92 16.15 -7.50 14.02
C CYS A 92 14.72 -7.39 14.62
N ILE A 93 14.04 -8.52 14.86
CA ILE A 93 12.65 -8.55 15.35
C ILE A 93 12.61 -8.40 16.87
N THR A 94 11.90 -7.38 17.37
CA THR A 94 11.76 -7.08 18.80
C THR A 94 10.30 -7.18 19.23
N ASP A 95 10.05 -7.11 20.54
CA ASP A 95 8.71 -6.81 21.04
C ASP A 95 8.27 -5.40 20.57
N VAL A 96 6.95 -5.19 20.50
CA VAL A 96 6.36 -3.88 20.16
C VAL A 96 6.85 -2.83 21.17
N PRO A 97 7.44 -1.70 20.70
CA PRO A 97 7.88 -0.63 21.58
C PRO A 97 6.71 -0.03 22.36
N SER A 98 6.93 0.36 23.61
CA SER A 98 5.92 1.01 24.46
C SER A 98 5.43 2.36 23.93
N THR A 99 6.15 2.95 22.97
CA THR A 99 5.79 4.20 22.27
C THR A 99 4.76 4.00 21.16
N HIS A 100 4.45 2.76 20.79
CA HIS A 100 3.47 2.45 19.75
C HIS A 100 2.09 2.17 20.40
N TRP A 101 1.50 1.02 20.10
CA TRP A 101 0.22 0.62 20.67
C TRP A 101 0.42 -0.24 21.91
N SER A 102 -0.53 -0.20 22.85
CA SER A 102 -0.53 -1.05 24.04
C SER A 102 -0.79 -2.50 23.65
N VAL A 103 0.19 -3.38 23.88
CA VAL A 103 0.06 -4.80 23.59
C VAL A 103 -1.11 -5.43 24.34
N GLU A 104 -1.36 -4.98 25.57
CA GLU A 104 -2.45 -5.46 26.43
C GLU A 104 -3.84 -5.23 25.82
N ASP A 105 -4.00 -4.15 25.05
CA ASP A 105 -5.29 -3.79 24.46
C ASP A 105 -5.68 -4.71 23.29
N TYR A 106 -4.71 -5.34 22.60
CA TYR A 106 -4.97 -6.05 21.35
C TYR A 106 -4.37 -7.46 21.26
N TYR A 107 -3.59 -7.91 22.24
CA TYR A 107 -2.98 -9.25 22.20
C TYR A 107 -3.91 -10.35 22.73
N ASP A 108 -4.11 -11.40 21.94
CA ASP A 108 -4.64 -12.69 22.39
C ASP A 108 -3.81 -13.81 21.75
N PRO A 109 -3.13 -14.68 22.54
CA PRO A 109 -2.35 -15.78 21.98
C PRO A 109 -3.19 -16.80 21.19
N ASN A 110 -4.50 -16.85 21.38
CA ASN A 110 -5.39 -17.75 20.67
C ASN A 110 -6.11 -17.02 19.51
N PRO A 111 -5.75 -17.30 18.25
CA PRO A 111 -6.31 -16.61 17.09
C PRO A 111 -7.77 -16.97 16.79
N ARG A 112 -8.39 -17.86 17.58
CA ARG A 112 -9.76 -18.36 17.35
C ARG A 112 -10.78 -17.84 18.37
N THR A 113 -10.36 -17.20 19.46
CA THR A 113 -11.25 -16.84 20.57
C THR A 113 -11.71 -15.40 20.57
N ALA A 114 -10.83 -14.47 20.22
CA ALA A 114 -11.15 -13.06 20.29
C ALA A 114 -11.17 -12.44 18.88
N GLU A 115 -12.26 -11.75 18.57
CA GLU A 115 -12.36 -10.86 17.43
C GLU A 115 -11.46 -9.63 17.65
N ASP A 116 -10.97 -9.03 16.56
CA ASP A 116 -10.18 -7.79 16.57
C ASP A 116 -8.90 -7.81 17.45
N LYS A 117 -8.30 -9.01 17.62
CA LYS A 117 -7.02 -9.20 18.33
C LYS A 117 -5.91 -9.71 17.41
N THR A 118 -4.66 -9.52 17.85
CA THR A 118 -3.45 -10.09 17.24
C THR A 118 -2.84 -11.14 18.15
N TYR A 119 -2.41 -12.27 17.57
CA TYR A 119 -1.63 -13.30 18.26
C TYR A 119 -0.12 -13.06 18.22
N CYS A 120 0.31 -11.95 17.60
CA CYS A 120 1.70 -11.55 17.52
C CYS A 120 1.92 -10.20 18.21
N LYS A 121 2.97 -10.13 19.03
CA LYS A 121 3.42 -8.92 19.74
C LYS A 121 4.86 -8.51 19.39
N ARG A 122 5.38 -9.06 18.28
CA ARG A 122 6.74 -8.84 17.80
C ARG A 122 6.75 -8.34 16.36
N GLY A 123 7.74 -7.53 16.01
CA GLY A 123 7.87 -6.94 14.69
C GLY A 123 9.24 -6.31 14.45
N GLY A 124 9.46 -5.86 13.21
CA GLY A 124 10.62 -5.03 12.87
C GLY A 124 10.24 -3.56 12.97
N PHE A 125 10.90 -2.82 13.85
CA PHE A 125 10.62 -1.40 14.09
C PHE A 125 11.81 -0.56 13.67
N ILE A 126 11.53 0.49 12.91
CA ILE A 126 12.53 1.47 12.48
C ILE A 126 13.05 2.21 13.73
N PRO A 127 14.38 2.44 13.86
CA PRO A 127 14.93 3.22 14.96
C PRO A 127 14.44 4.68 14.92
N GLU A 128 14.57 5.39 16.04
CA GLU A 128 14.33 6.84 16.04
C GLU A 128 15.24 7.55 15.02
N VAL A 129 14.67 8.51 14.30
CA VAL A 129 15.38 9.29 13.29
C VAL A 129 15.28 10.75 13.67
N ASP A 130 16.44 11.37 13.92
CA ASP A 130 16.54 12.81 14.06
C ASP A 130 16.16 13.46 12.73
N PHE A 131 14.99 14.09 12.70
CA PHE A 131 14.46 14.76 11.52
C PHE A 131 14.46 16.27 11.73
N ASN A 132 15.27 16.98 10.95
CA ASN A 132 15.25 18.43 10.91
C ASN A 132 14.31 18.92 9.79
N PRO A 133 13.08 19.39 10.11
CA PRO A 133 12.12 19.79 9.09
C PRO A 133 12.60 21.00 8.26
N MET A 134 13.44 21.85 8.84
CA MET A 134 13.95 23.04 8.19
C MET A 134 14.92 22.71 7.05
N GLU A 135 15.64 21.58 7.14
CA GLU A 135 16.52 21.08 6.07
C GLU A 135 15.75 20.83 4.77
N PHE A 136 14.48 20.44 4.88
CA PHE A 136 13.61 20.15 3.74
C PHE A 136 12.60 21.27 3.46
N GLY A 137 12.74 22.43 4.12
CA GLY A 137 11.81 23.56 3.99
C GLY A 137 10.38 23.24 4.43
N ILE A 138 10.22 22.33 5.40
CA ILE A 138 8.93 21.94 5.97
C ILE A 138 8.69 22.79 7.22
N PRO A 139 7.61 23.60 7.28
CA PRO A 139 7.25 24.32 8.49
C PRO A 139 6.96 23.35 9.64
N PRO A 140 7.43 23.61 10.88
CA PRO A 140 7.12 22.75 12.03
C PRO A 140 5.62 22.57 12.28
N SER A 141 4.81 23.57 11.92
CA SER A 141 3.35 23.57 12.10
C SER A 141 2.62 22.48 11.32
N ILE A 142 3.22 21.92 10.27
CA ILE A 142 2.58 20.89 9.44
C ILE A 142 3.07 19.46 9.75
N LEU A 143 3.98 19.29 10.72
CA LEU A 143 4.56 17.98 11.03
C LEU A 143 3.54 17.00 11.60
N GLU A 144 2.68 17.44 12.52
CA GLU A 144 1.64 16.60 13.11
C GLU A 144 0.62 16.10 12.08
N VAL A 145 0.48 16.84 10.98
CA VAL A 145 -0.44 16.57 9.87
C VAL A 145 0.30 16.09 8.61
N THR A 146 1.55 15.63 8.73
CA THR A 146 2.30 15.01 7.62
C THR A 146 2.66 13.57 8.00
N ASP A 147 2.28 12.60 7.17
CA ASP A 147 2.58 11.19 7.43
C ASP A 147 4.09 10.94 7.49
N VAL A 148 4.52 10.13 8.47
CA VAL A 148 5.94 9.84 8.71
C VAL A 148 6.61 9.22 7.49
N SER A 149 5.88 8.47 6.65
CA SER A 149 6.42 7.96 5.39
C SER A 149 6.84 9.06 4.42
N GLN A 150 6.16 10.22 4.41
CA GLN A 150 6.53 11.37 3.59
C GLN A 150 7.76 12.11 4.16
N LEU A 151 7.98 12.05 5.48
CA LEU A 151 9.13 12.69 6.13
C LEU A 151 10.39 11.84 6.00
N LEU A 152 10.31 10.56 6.35
CA LEU A 152 11.45 9.64 6.30
C LEU A 152 11.91 9.37 4.87
N SER A 153 11.01 9.41 3.89
CA SER A 153 11.39 9.24 2.48
C SER A 153 12.28 10.38 1.97
N LEU A 154 12.14 11.60 2.50
CA LEU A 154 13.03 12.72 2.18
C LEU A 154 14.45 12.48 2.65
N VAL A 155 14.59 11.93 3.87
CA VAL A 155 15.89 11.55 4.44
C VAL A 155 16.56 10.50 3.57
N VAL A 156 15.86 9.40 3.27
CA VAL A 156 16.40 8.31 2.46
C VAL A 156 16.72 8.76 1.03
N ALA A 157 15.88 9.62 0.42
CA ALA A 157 16.14 10.15 -0.92
C ALA A 157 17.39 11.04 -0.95
N LYS A 158 17.57 11.91 0.04
CA LYS A 158 18.77 12.76 0.17
C LYS A 158 20.03 11.89 0.34
N GLU A 159 20.00 10.93 1.27
CA GLU A 159 21.11 10.00 1.50
C GLU A 159 21.44 9.17 0.23
N THR A 160 20.42 8.77 -0.55
CA THR A 160 20.62 8.05 -1.82
C THR A 160 21.35 8.91 -2.84
N MET A 161 21.00 10.20 -2.95
CA MET A 161 21.67 11.14 -3.85
C MET A 161 23.11 11.43 -3.41
N GLU A 162 23.34 11.56 -2.10
CA GLU A 162 24.67 11.73 -1.51
C GLU A 162 25.57 10.51 -1.80
N ASP A 163 25.06 9.29 -1.59
CA ASP A 163 25.78 8.04 -1.90
C ASP A 163 26.10 7.92 -3.40
N ALA A 164 25.21 8.40 -4.27
CA ALA A 164 25.45 8.51 -5.71
C ALA A 164 26.48 9.59 -6.12
N GLY A 165 27.01 10.36 -5.17
CA GLY A 165 27.95 11.45 -5.41
C GLY A 165 27.31 12.73 -5.95
N TYR A 166 26.01 12.92 -5.69
CA TYR A 166 25.21 14.09 -6.05
C TYR A 166 24.76 14.88 -4.81
N SER A 167 25.71 15.20 -3.93
CA SER A 167 25.49 16.10 -2.80
C SER A 167 25.14 17.52 -3.26
N ASP A 168 24.61 18.34 -2.34
CA ASP A 168 24.19 19.73 -2.62
C ASP A 168 25.31 20.64 -3.19
N SER A 169 26.57 20.27 -2.97
CA SER A 169 27.75 20.97 -3.49
C SER A 169 28.02 20.73 -4.99
N ARG A 170 27.37 19.74 -5.61
CA ARG A 170 27.59 19.39 -7.02
C ARG A 170 26.46 19.95 -7.88
N GLU A 171 26.83 20.71 -8.92
CA GLU A 171 25.87 21.12 -9.94
C GLU A 171 25.59 19.97 -10.93
N PHE A 172 24.32 19.72 -11.19
CA PHE A 172 23.84 18.78 -12.20
C PHE A 172 22.42 19.18 -12.64
N SER A 173 22.01 18.75 -13.84
CA SER A 173 20.65 18.97 -14.29
C SER A 173 19.68 18.12 -13.46
N ARG A 174 18.65 18.77 -12.93
CA ARG A 174 17.58 18.12 -12.15
C ARG A 174 16.28 17.96 -12.93
N GLU A 175 16.23 18.45 -14.16
CA GLU A 175 15.00 18.50 -14.98
C GLU A 175 14.48 17.10 -15.32
N ASN A 176 15.36 16.13 -15.54
CA ASN A 176 15.01 14.78 -15.97
C ASN A 176 15.25 13.75 -14.85
N ILE A 177 14.88 14.07 -13.61
CA ILE A 177 15.03 13.12 -12.50
C ILE A 177 13.64 12.66 -12.07
N GLY A 178 13.36 11.37 -12.25
CA GLY A 178 12.10 10.76 -11.84
C GLY A 178 12.13 10.25 -10.40
N VAL A 179 10.98 10.26 -9.73
CA VAL A 179 10.78 9.71 -8.38
C VAL A 179 9.62 8.70 -8.41
N ILE A 180 9.95 7.41 -8.44
CA ILE A 180 8.96 6.35 -8.53
C ILE A 180 9.12 5.45 -7.31
N LEU A 181 8.08 5.37 -6.48
CA LEU A 181 8.13 4.64 -5.21
C LEU A 181 7.05 3.56 -5.12
N GLY A 182 7.37 2.45 -4.46
CA GLY A 182 6.37 1.50 -4.01
C GLY A 182 5.78 1.94 -2.67
N VAL A 183 4.54 2.40 -2.65
CA VAL A 183 3.87 2.88 -1.42
C VAL A 183 2.46 2.34 -1.38
N ALA A 184 2.11 1.68 -0.27
CA ALA A 184 0.77 1.16 -0.02
C ALA A 184 0.20 1.79 1.25
N MET A 185 -0.93 2.50 1.12
CA MET A 185 -1.70 3.18 2.17
C MET A 185 -0.92 4.13 3.11
N GLY A 186 -1.41 5.36 3.30
CA GLY A 186 -0.94 6.26 4.37
C GLY A 186 -1.47 5.81 5.73
N LYS A 187 -0.72 4.95 6.43
CA LYS A 187 -1.24 4.25 7.61
C LYS A 187 -1.22 5.10 8.88
N GLN A 188 -0.20 5.92 9.10
CA GLN A 188 -0.05 6.60 10.38
C GLN A 188 -1.02 7.77 10.51
N LEU A 189 -1.26 8.53 9.44
CA LEU A 189 -2.14 9.69 9.49
C LEU A 189 -3.55 9.42 8.97
N GLY A 190 -3.70 8.63 7.89
CA GLY A 190 -4.98 8.42 7.23
C GLY A 190 -6.04 7.77 8.12
N MET A 191 -5.67 6.71 8.87
CA MET A 191 -6.61 6.00 9.75
C MET A 191 -7.10 6.87 10.93
N PRO A 192 -6.22 7.55 11.71
CA PRO A 192 -6.66 8.51 12.73
C PRO A 192 -7.58 9.62 12.21
N LEU A 193 -7.25 10.18 11.04
CA LEU A 193 -8.05 11.24 10.44
C LEU A 193 -9.45 10.75 10.03
N THR A 194 -9.55 9.58 9.39
CA THR A 194 -10.85 8.97 9.07
C THR A 194 -11.62 8.63 10.34
N ALA A 195 -10.98 8.00 11.33
CA ALA A 195 -11.62 7.66 12.59
C ALA A 195 -12.24 8.90 13.26
N ARG A 196 -11.53 10.04 13.28
CA ARG A 196 -12.06 11.31 13.81
C ARG A 196 -13.36 11.77 13.15
N LEU A 197 -13.58 11.45 11.87
CA LEU A 197 -14.80 11.83 11.13
C LEU A 197 -15.99 10.91 11.42
N GLU A 198 -15.76 9.72 11.97
CA GLU A 198 -16.82 8.76 12.34
C GLU A 198 -17.59 9.15 13.60
N TYR A 199 -17.34 10.34 14.17
CA TYR A 199 -18.04 10.84 15.34
C TYR A 199 -19.58 10.82 15.28
N PRO A 200 -20.25 11.01 14.13
CA PRO A 200 -21.70 10.91 14.07
C PRO A 200 -22.22 9.49 14.37
N VAL A 201 -21.42 8.45 14.09
CA VAL A 201 -21.75 7.07 14.44
C VAL A 201 -21.70 6.92 15.97
N TRP A 202 -20.64 7.39 16.60
CA TRP A 202 -20.50 7.36 18.06
C TRP A 202 -21.58 8.17 18.78
N GLU A 203 -21.91 9.37 18.26
CA GLU A 203 -22.97 10.22 18.80
C GLU A 203 -24.33 9.48 18.78
N LYS A 204 -24.68 8.84 17.67
CA LYS A 204 -25.91 8.04 17.55
C LYS A 204 -25.94 6.90 18.56
N VAL A 205 -24.83 6.16 18.69
CA VAL A 205 -24.71 5.04 19.64
C VAL A 205 -24.88 5.53 21.07
N LEU A 206 -24.17 6.60 21.48
CA LEU A 206 -24.24 7.16 22.83
C LEU A 206 -25.67 7.60 23.18
N LYS A 207 -26.34 8.35 22.29
CA LYS A 207 -27.73 8.78 22.51
C LYS A 207 -28.70 7.61 22.60
N SER A 208 -28.57 6.63 21.71
CA SER A 208 -29.40 5.40 21.74
C SER A 208 -29.16 4.55 22.98
N SER A 209 -27.99 4.70 23.61
CA SER A 209 -27.63 4.04 24.86
C SER A 209 -28.07 4.82 26.11
N GLY A 210 -28.83 5.91 25.95
CA GLY A 210 -29.38 6.71 27.05
C GLY A 210 -28.43 7.76 27.63
N VAL A 211 -27.31 8.05 26.97
CA VAL A 211 -26.39 9.13 27.38
C VAL A 211 -27.04 10.49 27.05
N SER A 212 -26.96 11.44 27.99
CA SER A 212 -27.51 12.79 27.80
C SER A 212 -26.86 13.52 26.61
N ASP A 213 -27.55 14.50 26.01
CA ASP A 213 -26.95 15.30 24.93
C ASP A 213 -25.69 16.05 25.39
N GLU A 214 -25.67 16.53 26.63
CA GLU A 214 -24.52 17.24 27.20
C GLU A 214 -23.31 16.30 27.36
N ASP A 215 -23.52 15.12 27.93
CA ASP A 215 -22.43 14.15 28.14
C ASP A 215 -21.98 13.53 26.82
N THR A 216 -22.90 13.28 25.89
CA THR A 216 -22.58 12.81 24.54
C THR A 216 -21.62 13.79 23.86
N LYS A 217 -21.93 15.09 23.90
CA LYS A 217 -21.06 16.12 23.33
C LYS A 217 -19.68 16.12 24.00
N LYS A 218 -19.62 16.09 25.34
CA LYS A 218 -18.35 16.04 26.09
C LYS A 218 -17.50 14.83 25.72
N ILE A 219 -18.12 13.64 25.61
CA ILE A 219 -17.45 12.39 25.24
C ILE A 219 -16.92 12.48 23.81
N VAL A 220 -17.75 12.89 22.85
CA VAL A 220 -17.36 13.03 21.44
C VAL A 220 -16.22 14.03 21.28
N ASP A 221 -16.27 15.18 21.95
CA ASP A 221 -15.21 16.18 21.89
C ASP A 221 -13.88 15.63 22.46
N LYS A 222 -13.95 14.84 23.53
CA LYS A 222 -12.78 14.17 24.11
C LYS A 222 -12.20 13.09 23.18
N ILE A 223 -13.04 12.26 22.56
CA ILE A 223 -12.59 11.28 21.56
C ILE A 223 -11.92 12.00 20.40
N LYS A 224 -12.53 13.07 19.87
CA LYS A 224 -11.94 13.87 18.80
C LYS A 224 -10.58 14.42 19.20
N SER A 225 -10.41 14.91 20.43
CA SER A 225 -9.11 15.44 20.88
C SER A 225 -7.97 14.42 20.91
N ALA A 226 -8.27 13.11 20.91
CA ALA A 226 -7.27 12.05 20.86
C ALA A 226 -6.67 11.83 19.46
N TYR A 227 -7.28 12.42 18.42
CA TYR A 227 -6.84 12.29 17.03
C TYR A 227 -6.33 13.61 16.47
N VAL A 228 -5.46 13.55 15.47
CA VAL A 228 -5.00 14.71 14.71
C VAL A 228 -6.21 15.47 14.13
N LYS A 229 -6.16 16.80 14.19
CA LYS A 229 -7.25 17.65 13.69
C LYS A 229 -7.17 17.74 12.17
N TRP A 230 -8.33 17.75 11.52
CA TRP A 230 -8.44 18.14 10.12
C TRP A 230 -8.16 19.63 9.94
N ASP A 231 -7.20 19.93 9.08
CA ASP A 231 -6.92 21.25 8.51
C ASP A 231 -6.60 21.09 7.01
N GLU A 232 -6.26 22.18 6.35
CA GLU A 232 -5.92 22.20 4.92
C GLU A 232 -4.66 21.40 4.56
N ASN A 233 -3.79 21.09 5.53
CA ASN A 233 -2.53 20.35 5.33
C ASN A 233 -2.71 18.84 5.57
N ALA A 234 -3.67 18.45 6.41
CA ALA A 234 -3.95 17.05 6.76
C ALA A 234 -4.26 16.17 5.55
N PHE A 235 -5.04 16.68 4.58
CA PHE A 235 -5.38 15.91 3.38
C PHE A 235 -4.14 15.60 2.52
N PRO A 236 -3.34 16.58 2.05
CA PRO A 236 -2.06 16.27 1.39
C PRO A 236 -1.12 15.41 2.23
N GLY A 237 -1.12 15.60 3.54
CA GLY A 237 -0.26 14.88 4.47
C GLY A 237 -0.55 13.39 4.60
N MET A 238 -1.77 12.92 4.33
CA MET A 238 -2.13 11.49 4.37
C MET A 238 -2.04 10.77 3.02
N LEU A 239 -1.90 11.51 1.92
CA LEU A 239 -1.93 10.93 0.58
C LEU A 239 -0.63 10.18 0.25
N ALA A 240 -0.76 8.94 -0.24
CA ALA A 240 0.38 8.10 -0.60
C ALA A 240 1.19 8.67 -1.79
N ASN A 241 0.52 9.18 -2.82
CA ASN A 241 1.20 9.77 -3.99
C ASN A 241 2.04 11.01 -3.64
N VAL A 242 1.70 11.71 -2.56
CA VAL A 242 2.45 12.88 -2.10
C VAL A 242 3.83 12.49 -1.55
N VAL A 243 4.08 11.22 -1.19
CA VAL A 243 5.43 10.76 -0.81
C VAL A 243 6.44 11.03 -1.93
N ALA A 244 6.14 10.58 -3.16
CA ALA A 244 7.00 10.81 -4.32
C ALA A 244 7.02 12.29 -4.73
N GLY A 245 5.86 12.94 -4.75
CA GLY A 245 5.75 14.36 -5.12
C GLY A 245 6.50 15.29 -4.16
N ARG A 246 6.55 14.98 -2.86
CA ARG A 246 7.28 15.76 -1.86
C ARG A 246 8.78 15.64 -2.06
N ILE A 247 9.30 14.45 -2.36
CA ILE A 247 10.72 14.28 -2.72
C ILE A 247 11.05 15.09 -3.98
N ALA A 248 10.25 14.94 -5.04
CA ALA A 248 10.48 15.67 -6.28
C ALA A 248 10.47 17.19 -6.06
N ASN A 249 9.50 17.69 -5.27
CA ASN A 249 9.42 19.10 -4.93
C ASN A 249 10.62 19.59 -4.09
N ARG A 250 11.02 18.84 -3.04
CA ARG A 250 12.05 19.29 -2.10
C ARG A 250 13.47 19.11 -2.62
N LEU A 251 13.71 18.15 -3.49
CA LEU A 251 15.00 17.95 -4.16
C LEU A 251 15.05 18.60 -5.56
N ASN A 252 13.98 19.31 -5.95
CA ASN A 252 13.85 20.02 -7.22
C ASN A 252 14.03 19.11 -8.45
N PHE A 253 13.38 17.95 -8.45
CA PHE A 253 13.41 17.00 -9.57
C PHE A 253 12.23 17.22 -10.51
N GLY A 254 12.52 17.40 -11.80
CA GLY A 254 11.54 17.77 -12.83
C GLY A 254 10.93 16.58 -13.60
N GLY A 255 11.39 15.36 -13.36
CA GLY A 255 10.92 14.17 -14.08
C GLY A 255 9.62 13.59 -13.51
N THR A 256 9.24 12.43 -14.03
CA THR A 256 8.03 11.70 -13.61
C THR A 256 8.07 11.40 -12.11
N ASN A 257 7.03 11.79 -11.38
CA ASN A 257 6.85 11.36 -9.98
C ASN A 257 5.52 10.63 -9.79
N CYS A 258 5.56 9.46 -9.16
CA CYS A 258 4.37 8.68 -8.85
C CYS A 258 4.63 7.63 -7.78
N VAL A 259 3.56 6.96 -7.36
CA VAL A 259 3.62 5.77 -6.52
C VAL A 259 2.95 4.60 -7.21
N VAL A 260 3.48 3.40 -6.96
CA VAL A 260 2.93 2.13 -7.41
C VAL A 260 2.45 1.36 -6.18
N ASP A 261 1.20 0.90 -6.21
CA ASP A 261 0.64 -0.01 -5.21
C ASP A 261 0.29 -1.35 -5.85
N ALA A 262 1.16 -2.33 -5.61
CA ALA A 262 0.97 -3.74 -5.94
C ALA A 262 1.22 -4.60 -4.69
N ALA A 263 0.82 -4.11 -3.51
CA ALA A 263 1.07 -4.74 -2.22
C ALA A 263 2.56 -5.13 -2.03
N CYS A 264 2.86 -6.41 -1.84
CA CYS A 264 4.24 -6.88 -1.64
C CYS A 264 5.14 -6.68 -2.88
N ALA A 265 4.57 -6.50 -4.07
CA ALA A 265 5.29 -6.30 -5.32
C ALA A 265 5.51 -4.82 -5.68
N SER A 266 5.05 -3.87 -4.85
CA SER A 266 5.10 -2.43 -5.14
C SER A 266 6.51 -1.93 -5.49
N SER A 267 7.55 -2.38 -4.78
CA SER A 267 8.94 -1.98 -5.06
C SER A 267 9.43 -2.48 -6.42
N PHE A 268 9.08 -3.71 -6.81
CA PHE A 268 9.40 -4.23 -8.14
C PHE A 268 8.58 -3.56 -9.24
N GLY A 269 7.31 -3.22 -8.98
CA GLY A 269 6.48 -2.43 -9.89
C GLY A 269 7.08 -1.04 -10.14
N ALA A 270 7.50 -0.37 -9.07
CA ALA A 270 8.20 0.92 -9.14
C ALA A 270 9.52 0.80 -9.92
N LEU A 271 10.35 -0.21 -9.63
CA LEU A 271 11.60 -0.45 -10.34
C LEU A 271 11.39 -0.71 -11.84
N LYS A 272 10.41 -1.54 -12.20
CA LYS A 272 10.05 -1.79 -13.61
C LYS A 272 9.69 -0.49 -14.32
N MET A 273 8.87 0.35 -13.70
CA MET A 273 8.47 1.64 -14.28
C MET A 273 9.66 2.61 -14.41
N ALA A 274 10.53 2.68 -13.41
CA ALA A 274 11.75 3.50 -13.47
C ALA A 274 12.69 3.06 -14.59
N ILE A 275 12.89 1.75 -14.76
CA ILE A 275 13.66 1.19 -15.88
C ILE A 275 13.04 1.59 -17.22
N SER A 276 11.71 1.53 -17.34
CA SER A 276 11.03 1.96 -18.56
C SER A 276 11.25 3.45 -18.87
N GLU A 277 11.20 4.34 -17.87
CA GLU A 277 11.49 5.77 -18.07
C GLU A 277 12.92 6.01 -18.59
N LEU A 278 13.91 5.34 -18.00
CA LEU A 278 15.32 5.48 -18.37
C LEU A 278 15.61 4.92 -19.76
N VAL A 279 15.08 3.73 -20.08
CA VAL A 279 15.25 3.08 -21.39
C VAL A 279 14.58 3.87 -22.51
N GLU A 280 13.55 4.64 -22.20
CA GLU A 280 12.79 5.46 -23.15
C GLU A 280 13.23 6.93 -23.14
N HIS A 281 14.29 7.26 -22.38
CA HIS A 281 14.89 8.60 -22.27
C HIS A 281 13.89 9.69 -21.87
N ARG A 282 12.90 9.35 -21.03
CA ARG A 282 11.93 10.30 -20.45
C ARG A 282 12.38 10.90 -19.12
N SER A 283 13.36 10.27 -18.49
CA SER A 283 14.09 10.73 -17.31
C SER A 283 15.54 10.30 -17.50
#